data_AF-A0A835KNJ9-F1
#
_entry.id   AF-A0A835KNJ9-F1
#
_cell.length_a   1.000
_cell.length_b   1.000
_cell.length_c   1.000
_cell.angle_alpha   90.00
_cell.angle_beta   90.00
_cell.angle_gamma   90.00
#
_symmetry.space_group_name_H-M   'P 1'
#
loop_
_entity.id
_entity.type
_entity.pdbx_description
1 polymer ?
#
loop_
_entity_poly.entity_id
_entity_poly.type
_entity_poly.pdbx_seq_one_letter_code
_entity_poly.pdbx_strand_id
1 'polypeptide(L)'
;MVRVYILQKREIKVGDKVAGRHGNKGIISKILPRQDMPYLQDGTPVDMVFNPLGVPSRMNVGQIFESSLGLAGDLLKKHYRIAPFDERYEQEASRKLVFSELYEASK
;
A
#
# COMPACT_ATOMS: atom_id res chain seq x y z
N MET A 1 -35.41 -18.22 27.25
CA MET A 1 -34.08 -17.61 27.04
C MET A 1 -34.20 -16.62 25.89
N VAL A 2 -33.88 -15.34 26.10
CA VAL A 2 -33.98 -14.30 25.06
C VAL A 2 -32.59 -13.93 24.58
N ARG A 3 -32.38 -13.89 23.26
CA ARG A 3 -31.15 -13.41 22.62
C ARG A 3 -31.50 -12.20 21.76
N VAL A 4 -30.75 -11.12 21.91
CA VAL A 4 -30.90 -9.90 21.11
C VAL A 4 -29.60 -9.68 20.35
N TYR A 5 -29.70 -9.55 19.04
CA TYR A 5 -28.56 -9.24 18.16
C TYR A 5 -28.67 -7.78 17.74
N ILE A 6 -27.61 -7.01 17.99
CA ILE A 6 -27.53 -5.60 17.62
C ILE A 6 -26.41 -5.45 16.60
N LEU A 7 -26.74 -4.84 15.47
CA LEU A 7 -25.75 -4.49 14.45
C LEU A 7 -25.34 -3.03 14.61
N GLN A 8 -24.03 -2.78 14.50
CA GLN A 8 -23.46 -1.44 14.53
C GLN A 8 -22.48 -1.27 13.37
N LYS A 9 -22.71 -0.28 12.50
CA LYS A 9 -21.73 0.15 11.51
C LYS A 9 -20.69 1.05 12.20
N ARG A 10 -19.41 0.77 11.99
CA ARG A 10 -18.29 1.56 12.53
C ARG A 10 -17.47 2.13 11.39
N GLU A 11 -17.26 3.43 11.42
CA GLU A 11 -16.40 4.14 10.48
C GLU A 11 -14.98 4.27 11.03
N ILE A 12 -14.01 4.45 10.14
CA ILE A 12 -12.61 4.65 10.50
C ILE A 12 -12.48 5.97 11.27
N LYS A 13 -11.78 5.94 12.40
CA LYS A 13 -11.53 7.11 13.23
C LYS A 13 -10.09 7.17 13.71
N VAL A 14 -9.68 8.37 14.15
CA VAL A 14 -8.41 8.58 14.86
C VAL A 14 -8.33 7.62 16.05
N GLY A 15 -7.19 6.95 16.21
CA GLY A 15 -6.99 5.91 17.22
C GLY A 15 -7.21 4.48 16.72
N ASP A 16 -7.84 4.28 15.56
CA ASP A 16 -7.93 2.95 14.98
C ASP A 16 -6.56 2.47 14.46
N LYS A 17 -6.34 1.15 14.52
CA LYS A 17 -5.10 0.50 14.09
C LYS A 17 -5.22 -0.03 12.67
N VAL A 18 -4.23 0.31 11.83
CA VAL A 18 -4.09 -0.20 10.47
C VAL A 18 -2.77 -0.94 10.32
N ALA A 19 -2.73 -1.92 9.43
CA ALA A 19 -1.54 -2.72 9.17
C ALA A 19 -1.45 -3.15 7.71
N GLY A 20 -0.23 -3.09 7.15
CA GLY A 20 0.11 -3.69 5.86
C GLY A 20 0.56 -5.14 6.02
N ARG A 21 0.58 -5.88 4.90
CA ARG A 21 0.99 -7.29 4.86
C ARG A 21 2.48 -7.51 5.17
N HIS A 22 3.30 -6.48 4.97
CA HIS A 22 4.74 -6.49 5.26
C HIS A 22 5.08 -6.11 6.73
N GLY A 23 4.12 -6.25 7.65
CA GLY A 23 4.34 -6.05 9.08
C GLY A 23 4.37 -4.59 9.54
N ASN A 24 4.19 -3.63 8.63
CA ASN A 24 4.07 -2.22 8.99
C ASN A 24 2.73 -1.96 9.67
N LYS A 25 2.76 -1.54 10.94
CA LYS A 25 1.59 -1.31 11.79
C LYS A 25 1.60 0.14 12.26
N GLY A 26 0.45 0.79 12.25
CA GLY A 26 0.29 2.17 12.70
C GLY A 26 -1.08 2.41 13.31
N ILE A 27 -1.15 3.45 14.15
CA ILE A 27 -2.41 4.02 14.62
C ILE A 27 -2.69 5.27 13.80
N ILE A 28 -3.94 5.50 13.40
CA ILE A 28 -4.34 6.71 12.69
C ILE A 28 -4.16 7.90 13.63
N SER A 29 -3.20 8.77 13.33
CA SER A 29 -2.86 9.95 14.13
C SER A 29 -3.75 11.15 13.82
N LYS A 30 -4.10 11.35 12.56
CA LYS A 30 -4.93 12.46 12.08
C LYS A 30 -5.66 12.07 10.81
N ILE A 31 -6.91 12.50 10.69
CA ILE A 31 -7.69 12.44 9.44
C ILE A 31 -7.74 13.87 8.92
N LEU A 32 -7.14 14.11 7.76
CA LEU A 32 -7.09 15.41 7.12
C LEU A 32 -8.24 15.57 6.12
N PRO A 33 -8.74 16.79 5.91
CA PRO A 33 -9.63 17.06 4.79
C PRO A 33 -8.84 16.98 3.48
N ARG A 34 -9.52 16.68 2.37
CA ARG A 34 -8.87 16.40 1.07
C ARG A 34 -7.96 17.54 0.59
N GLN A 35 -8.35 18.80 0.85
CA GLN A 35 -7.57 20.00 0.50
C GLN A 35 -6.18 20.08 1.13
N ASP A 36 -5.97 19.42 2.27
CA ASP A 36 -4.71 19.49 3.02
C ASP A 36 -3.80 18.29 2.71
N MET A 37 -4.26 17.34 1.90
CA MET A 37 -3.48 16.16 1.52
C MET A 37 -2.48 16.49 0.41
N PRO A 38 -1.32 15.80 0.34
CA PRO A 38 -0.44 15.89 -0.81
C PRO A 38 -1.15 15.49 -2.11
N TYR A 39 -0.79 16.16 -3.20
CA TYR A 39 -1.37 15.97 -4.52
C TYR A 39 -0.36 15.42 -5.53
N LEU A 40 -0.86 14.58 -6.42
CA LEU A 40 -0.16 14.17 -7.63
C LEU A 40 -0.20 15.29 -8.69
N GLN A 41 0.59 15.14 -9.75
CA GLN A 41 0.69 16.15 -10.82
C GLN A 41 -0.63 16.37 -11.57
N ASP A 42 -1.50 15.37 -11.60
CA ASP A 42 -2.85 15.42 -12.18
C ASP A 42 -3.89 16.07 -11.23
N GLY A 43 -3.49 16.47 -10.02
CA GLY A 43 -4.37 17.03 -9.01
C GLY A 43 -5.10 15.99 -8.15
N THR A 44 -4.79 14.70 -8.30
CA THR A 44 -5.38 13.64 -7.45
C THR A 44 -4.74 13.66 -6.05
N PRO A 45 -5.52 13.77 -4.96
CA PRO A 45 -4.99 13.70 -3.60
C PRO A 45 -4.62 12.27 -3.22
N VAL A 46 -3.57 12.11 -2.41
CA VAL A 46 -3.21 10.78 -1.85
C VAL A 46 -4.16 10.37 -0.72
N ASP A 47 -4.40 9.07 -0.56
CA ASP A 47 -5.30 8.55 0.48
C ASP A 47 -4.63 8.42 1.86
N MET A 48 -3.34 8.05 1.91
CA MET A 48 -2.59 7.81 3.14
C MET A 48 -1.13 8.22 2.99
N VAL A 49 -0.54 8.71 4.09
CA VAL A 49 0.88 9.07 4.15
C VAL A 49 1.58 8.22 5.21
N PHE A 50 2.63 7.51 4.80
CA PHE A 50 3.46 6.71 5.70
C PHE A 50 4.75 7.44 6.06
N ASN A 51 5.23 7.22 7.29
CA ASN A 51 6.57 7.66 7.68
C ASN A 51 7.63 6.77 7.01
N PRO A 52 8.56 7.33 6.20
CA PRO A 52 9.58 6.55 5.49
C PRO A 52 10.55 5.84 6.43
N LEU A 53 10.78 6.35 7.65
CA LEU A 53 11.73 5.77 8.61
C LEU A 53 11.34 4.35 9.07
N GLY A 54 10.06 3.97 8.91
CA GLY A 54 9.54 2.67 9.29
C GLY A 54 10.00 1.52 8.39
N VAL A 55 10.53 1.83 7.19
CA VAL A 55 10.91 0.80 6.21
C VAL A 55 12.37 0.35 6.35
N PRO A 56 13.38 1.24 6.31
CA PRO A 56 14.78 0.85 6.45
C PRO A 56 15.07 0.16 7.78
N SER A 57 14.45 0.65 8.87
CA SER A 57 14.65 0.10 10.23
C SER A 57 14.13 -1.33 10.41
N ARG A 58 13.18 -1.76 9.60
CA ARG A 58 12.51 -3.08 9.72
C ARG A 58 12.86 -4.04 8.59
N MET A 59 13.65 -3.59 7.61
CA MET A 59 14.04 -4.37 6.42
C MET A 59 12.84 -4.90 5.62
N ASN A 60 11.70 -4.21 5.63
CA ASN A 60 10.48 -4.64 4.94
C ASN A 60 10.38 -4.09 3.50
N VAL A 61 11.47 -4.26 2.73
CA VAL A 61 11.64 -3.74 1.36
C VAL A 61 10.51 -4.17 0.42
N GLY A 62 9.91 -5.34 0.64
CA GLY A 62 8.75 -5.81 -0.11
C GLY A 62 7.58 -4.82 -0.15
N GLN A 63 7.39 -3.98 0.88
CA GLN A 63 6.37 -2.93 0.88
C GLN A 63 6.62 -1.89 -0.24
N ILE A 64 7.88 -1.57 -0.51
CA ILE A 64 8.27 -0.63 -1.58
C ILE A 64 7.97 -1.27 -2.93
N PHE A 65 8.33 -2.54 -3.12
CA PHE A 65 8.04 -3.26 -4.37
C PHE A 65 6.53 -3.38 -4.61
N GLU A 66 5.74 -3.72 -3.58
CA GLU A 66 4.27 -3.79 -3.65
C GLU A 66 3.67 -2.43 -4.06
N SER A 67 4.11 -1.35 -3.40
CA SER A 67 3.59 0.00 -3.68
C SER A 67 3.95 0.48 -5.09
N SER A 68 5.18 0.19 -5.54
CA SER A 68 5.66 0.61 -6.86
C SER A 68 5.00 -0.18 -7.99
N LEU A 69 4.83 -1.50 -7.82
CA LEU A 69 4.09 -2.31 -8.78
C LEU A 69 2.61 -1.96 -8.82
N GLY A 70 2.03 -1.62 -7.66
CA GLY A 70 0.66 -1.12 -7.57
C GLY A 70 0.45 0.15 -8.38
N LEU A 71 1.41 1.09 -8.33
CA LEU A 71 1.38 2.30 -9.15
C LEU A 71 1.42 1.96 -10.66
N ALA A 72 2.34 1.09 -11.09
CA ALA A 72 2.41 0.65 -12.47
C ALA A 72 1.10 -0.04 -12.92
N GLY A 73 0.52 -0.88 -12.06
CA GLY A 73 -0.74 -1.57 -12.33
C GLY A 73 -1.93 -0.64 -12.45
N ASP A 74 -2.01 0.43 -11.66
CA ASP A 74 -3.06 1.43 -11.81
C ASP A 74 -2.93 2.21 -13.12
N LEU A 75 -1.71 2.58 -13.52
CA LEU A 75 -1.45 3.27 -14.78
C LEU A 75 -1.76 2.38 -16.00
N LEU A 76 -1.34 1.11 -15.96
CA LEU A 76 -1.51 0.14 -17.05
C LEU A 76 -2.86 -0.60 -17.01
N LYS A 77 -3.68 -0.39 -15.97
CA LYS A 77 -4.92 -1.12 -15.68
C LYS A 77 -4.74 -2.65 -15.68
N LYS A 78 -3.66 -3.10 -15.03
CA LYS A 78 -3.30 -4.52 -14.87
C LYS A 78 -3.33 -4.92 -13.39
N HIS A 79 -3.61 -6.21 -13.15
CA HIS A 79 -3.49 -6.83 -11.84
C HIS A 79 -2.40 -7.90 -11.86
N TYR A 80 -1.55 -7.90 -10.84
CA TYR A 80 -0.43 -8.83 -10.75
C TYR A 80 -0.64 -9.85 -9.64
N ARG A 81 -0.18 -11.07 -9.90
CA ARG A 81 -0.07 -12.14 -8.91
C ARG A 81 1.37 -12.62 -8.90
N ILE A 82 2.04 -12.43 -7.77
CA ILE A 82 3.44 -12.83 -7.58
C ILE A 82 3.47 -14.10 -6.73
N ALA A 83 4.23 -15.10 -7.19
CA ALA A 83 4.48 -16.31 -6.41
C ALA A 83 5.49 -16.01 -5.28
N PRO A 84 5.25 -16.49 -4.04
CA PRO A 84 6.25 -16.36 -2.99
C PRO A 84 7.57 -17.05 -3.37
N PHE A 85 8.69 -16.41 -3.02
CA PHE A 85 10.04 -16.90 -3.29
C PHE A 85 10.31 -17.16 -4.79
N ASP A 86 9.93 -16.19 -5.62
CA ASP A 86 10.20 -16.09 -7.06
C ASP A 86 11.71 -16.10 -7.37
N GLU A 87 12.53 -15.57 -6.46
CA GLU A 87 13.99 -15.58 -6.58
C GLU A 87 14.62 -16.97 -6.69
N ARG A 88 13.87 -18.04 -6.38
CA ARG A 88 14.31 -19.43 -6.61
C ARG A 88 14.46 -19.77 -8.09
N TYR A 89 13.74 -19.06 -8.96
CA TYR A 89 13.75 -19.30 -10.41
C TYR A 89 14.67 -18.32 -11.13
N GLU A 90 14.75 -17.08 -10.65
CA GLU A 90 15.60 -16.05 -11.24
C GLU A 90 16.11 -15.05 -10.19
N GLN A 91 17.40 -14.73 -10.24
CA GLN A 91 17.98 -13.74 -9.34
C GLN A 91 17.40 -12.34 -9.58
N GLU A 92 17.04 -11.66 -8.48
CA GLU A 92 16.39 -10.35 -8.46
C GLU A 92 15.07 -10.29 -9.27
N ALA A 93 14.34 -11.41 -9.39
CA ALA A 93 13.10 -11.52 -10.17
C ALA A 93 12.10 -10.39 -9.87
N SER A 94 11.77 -10.19 -8.59
CA SER A 94 10.85 -9.14 -8.15
C SER A 94 11.32 -7.74 -8.58
N ARG A 95 12.61 -7.45 -8.44
CA ARG A 95 13.15 -6.14 -8.84
C ARG A 95 13.04 -5.95 -10.34
N LYS A 96 13.45 -6.94 -11.14
CA LYS A 96 13.38 -6.88 -12.60
C LYS A 96 11.95 -6.63 -13.08
N LEU A 97 10.99 -7.40 -12.56
CA LEU A 97 9.57 -7.27 -12.87
C LEU A 97 9.05 -5.87 -12.53
N VAL A 98 9.29 -5.39 -11.31
CA VAL A 98 8.77 -4.08 -10.88
C VAL A 98 9.34 -2.95 -11.72
N PHE A 99 10.64 -2.97 -12.00
CA PHE A 99 11.29 -1.92 -12.80
C PHE A 99 10.86 -1.98 -14.27
N SER A 100 10.65 -3.16 -14.84
CA SER A 100 10.16 -3.27 -16.22
C SER A 100 8.74 -2.74 -16.38
N GLU A 101 7.84 -3.07 -15.46
CA GLU A 101 6.45 -2.58 -15.49
C GLU A 101 6.38 -1.07 -15.24
N LEU A 102 7.20 -0.53 -14.33
CA LEU A 102 7.32 0.92 -14.15
C LEU A 102 7.83 1.63 -15.41
N TYR A 103 8.82 1.06 -16.08
CA TYR A 103 9.33 1.60 -17.32
C TYR A 103 8.26 1.59 -18.42
N GLU A 104 7.49 0.50 -18.54
CA GLU A 104 6.33 0.43 -19.44
C GLU A 104 5.27 1.48 -19.10
N ALA A 105 4.94 1.65 -17.82
CA ALA A 105 3.96 2.64 -17.35
C ALA A 105 4.40 4.09 -17.51
N SER A 106 5.71 4.34 -17.65
CA SER A 106 6.27 5.69 -17.87
C SER A 106 6.26 6.15 -19.33
N LYS A 107 5.93 5.26 -20.27
CA LYS A 107 5.80 5.58 -21.69
C LYS A 107 4.42 6.14 -21.99
#